data_AF-A0A0R1M9R1-F1
#
_entry.id   AF-A0A0R1M9R1-F1
#
_cell.length_a   1.000
_cell.length_b   1.000
_cell.length_c   1.000
_cell.angle_alpha   90.00
_cell.angle_beta   90.00
_cell.angle_gamma   90.00
#
_symmetry.space_group_name_H-M   'P 1'
#
loop_
_entity.id
_entity.type
_entity.pdbx_description
1 polymer ?
#
loop_
_entity_poly.entity_id
_entity_poly.type
_entity_poly.pdbx_seq_one_letter_code
_entity_poly.pdbx_strand_id
1 'polypeptide(L)'
;MKKEICEPILFIHGYAGNIFSFARMVHFFKKEGISSNRILAFINLRGKIWLWGKPIRVGTAIQVIFLNSHATVVQQSEWLKKLLVLLKQDKKVSQISIIAHSMGAVSVMHLFTALKNSNLVPRIKKVVYLGAPFNDKEPGKDTGKIEPILFSSAGLLHPTKLFLKMKHKSRNIPVEIRFLNIIGNTDNGFSDGKVSVKSAQALRFLLQDPKQYKEVVFSGREATHRRLHESQEIFETIKNFLAS
;
A
#
# COMPACT_ATOMS: atom_id res chain seq x y z
N MET A 1 -19.31 3.48 -21.39
CA MET A 1 -17.86 3.32 -21.63
C MET A 1 -17.17 2.92 -20.35
N LYS A 2 -16.43 1.80 -20.31
CA LYS A 2 -15.55 1.46 -19.17
C LYS A 2 -14.42 2.50 -19.13
N LYS A 3 -14.23 3.20 -17.99
CA LYS A 3 -13.10 4.13 -17.81
C LYS A 3 -11.81 3.30 -17.80
N GLU A 4 -10.95 3.50 -18.78
CA GLU A 4 -9.63 2.85 -18.82
C GLU A 4 -8.71 3.45 -17.75
N ILE A 5 -8.02 2.61 -17.00
CA ILE A 5 -6.99 3.03 -16.05
C ILE A 5 -5.69 3.19 -16.84
N CYS A 6 -5.28 4.44 -17.06
CA CYS A 6 -4.18 4.73 -17.97
C CYS A 6 -2.80 4.63 -17.30
N GLU A 7 -2.71 4.76 -15.97
CA GLU A 7 -1.43 4.74 -15.27
C GLU A 7 -0.96 3.33 -14.88
N PRO A 8 0.37 3.09 -14.80
CA PRO A 8 0.90 1.89 -14.16
C PRO A 8 0.47 1.75 -12.70
N ILE A 9 0.30 0.51 -12.25
CA ILE A 9 -0.12 0.18 -10.89
C ILE A 9 1.01 -0.58 -10.20
N LEU A 10 1.51 -0.04 -9.10
CA LEU A 10 2.57 -0.63 -8.30
C LEU A 10 1.98 -1.49 -7.17
N PHE A 11 2.42 -2.74 -7.05
CA PHE A 11 1.95 -3.69 -6.03
C PHE A 11 3.06 -3.98 -5.01
N ILE A 12 2.82 -3.65 -3.72
CA ILE A 12 3.79 -3.75 -2.62
C ILE A 12 3.32 -4.76 -1.58
N HIS A 13 4.00 -5.90 -1.48
CA HIS A 13 3.65 -6.95 -0.54
C HIS A 13 4.03 -6.60 0.91
N GLY A 14 3.42 -7.30 1.87
CA GLY A 14 3.75 -7.21 3.29
C GLY A 14 5.06 -7.89 3.69
N TYR A 15 5.32 -7.95 4.99
CA TYR A 15 6.45 -8.68 5.56
C TYR A 15 6.41 -10.17 5.13
N ALA A 16 7.58 -10.75 4.83
CA ALA A 16 7.72 -12.10 4.29
C ALA A 16 6.97 -12.36 2.95
N GLY A 17 6.43 -11.33 2.30
CA GLY A 17 5.73 -11.46 1.02
C GLY A 17 6.67 -11.76 -0.16
N ASN A 18 6.07 -12.15 -1.29
CA ASN A 18 6.79 -12.58 -2.48
C ASN A 18 5.92 -12.41 -3.76
N ILE A 19 6.34 -13.03 -4.87
CA ILE A 19 5.64 -12.95 -6.16
C ILE A 19 4.19 -13.46 -6.12
N PHE A 20 3.84 -14.33 -5.17
CA PHE A 20 2.50 -14.89 -5.06
C PHE A 20 1.53 -13.97 -4.33
N SER A 21 2.00 -13.02 -3.50
CA SER A 21 1.15 -12.19 -2.64
C SER A 21 0.04 -11.45 -3.42
N PHE A 22 0.36 -10.90 -4.59
CA PHE A 22 -0.63 -10.22 -5.44
C PHE A 22 -0.97 -10.98 -6.73
N ALA A 23 -0.52 -12.24 -6.88
CA ALA A 23 -0.69 -12.97 -8.14
C ALA A 23 -2.16 -13.08 -8.56
N ARG A 24 -3.06 -13.37 -7.60
CA ARG A 24 -4.51 -13.44 -7.84
C ARG A 24 -5.09 -12.10 -8.29
N MET A 25 -4.72 -11.01 -7.62
CA MET A 25 -5.22 -9.66 -7.95
C MET A 25 -4.71 -9.19 -9.31
N VAL A 26 -3.43 -9.40 -9.62
CA VAL A 26 -2.86 -9.04 -10.93
C VAL A 26 -3.50 -9.85 -12.05
N HIS A 27 -3.76 -11.14 -11.82
CA HIS A 27 -4.50 -11.97 -12.78
C HIS A 27 -5.92 -11.43 -13.02
N PHE A 28 -6.64 -11.13 -11.94
CA PHE A 28 -7.98 -10.53 -12.03
C PHE A 28 -7.95 -9.18 -12.78
N PHE A 29 -7.00 -8.29 -12.49
CA PHE A 29 -6.86 -7.01 -13.21
C PHE A 29 -6.52 -7.20 -14.68
N LYS A 30 -5.74 -8.23 -15.03
CA LYS A 30 -5.47 -8.54 -16.43
C LYS A 30 -6.73 -9.03 -17.16
N LYS A 31 -7.53 -9.88 -16.52
CA LYS A 31 -8.79 -10.39 -17.07
C LYS A 31 -9.84 -9.28 -17.25
N GLU A 32 -9.93 -8.35 -16.31
CA GLU A 32 -10.87 -7.23 -16.35
C GLU A 32 -10.43 -6.07 -17.25
N GLY A 33 -9.25 -6.15 -17.88
CA GLY A 33 -8.72 -5.08 -18.74
C GLY A 33 -8.18 -3.87 -17.96
N ILE A 34 -8.04 -3.97 -16.64
CA ILE A 34 -7.45 -2.93 -15.78
C ILE A 34 -5.94 -2.84 -16.02
N SER A 35 -5.29 -3.97 -16.28
CA SER A 35 -3.85 -4.02 -16.54
C SER A 35 -3.50 -4.61 -17.91
N SER A 36 -2.51 -4.01 -18.57
CA SER A 36 -2.10 -4.41 -19.92
C SER A 36 -1.08 -5.55 -19.91
N ASN A 37 -0.11 -5.51 -19.00
CA ASN A 37 0.90 -6.54 -18.78
C ASN A 37 1.37 -6.53 -17.32
N ARG A 38 2.16 -7.54 -16.95
CA ARG A 38 2.85 -7.61 -15.66
C ARG A 38 4.35 -7.49 -15.85
N ILE A 39 5.00 -6.70 -15.01
CA ILE A 39 6.45 -6.72 -14.81
C ILE A 39 6.78 -6.98 -13.33
N LEU A 40 7.96 -7.52 -13.09
CA LEU A 40 8.51 -7.72 -11.74
C LEU A 40 9.63 -6.71 -11.52
N ALA A 41 9.52 -5.91 -10.47
CA ALA A 41 10.56 -5.02 -10.01
C ALA A 41 11.23 -5.66 -8.78
N PHE A 42 12.33 -6.35 -9.01
CA PHE A 42 13.07 -6.98 -7.93
C PHE A 42 14.05 -6.01 -7.29
N ILE A 43 14.18 -6.08 -5.97
CA ILE A 43 15.07 -5.24 -5.19
C ILE A 43 15.89 -6.12 -4.25
N ASN A 44 17.22 -6.07 -4.37
CA ASN A 44 18.10 -6.84 -3.48
C ASN A 44 18.37 -6.12 -2.14
N LEU A 45 19.08 -6.82 -1.25
CA LEU A 45 19.54 -6.33 0.06
C LEU A 45 20.30 -4.99 0.02
N ARG A 46 20.95 -4.66 -1.10
CA ARG A 46 21.70 -3.40 -1.28
C ARG A 46 20.85 -2.29 -1.94
N GLY A 47 19.60 -2.59 -2.28
CA GLY A 47 18.71 -1.69 -3.01
C GLY A 47 19.03 -1.56 -4.50
N LYS A 48 19.75 -2.52 -5.10
CA LYS A 48 19.89 -2.63 -6.56
C LYS A 48 18.56 -3.14 -7.12
N ILE A 49 18.13 -2.58 -8.24
CA ILE A 49 16.82 -2.83 -8.84
C ILE A 49 17.01 -3.44 -10.23
N TRP A 50 16.21 -4.45 -10.57
CA TRP A 50 16.08 -4.96 -11.93
C TRP A 50 14.61 -5.18 -12.27
N LEU A 51 14.25 -4.79 -13.49
CA LEU A 51 12.91 -4.98 -14.03
C LEU A 51 12.91 -6.20 -14.94
N TRP A 52 11.99 -7.12 -14.72
CA TRP A 52 11.82 -8.32 -15.53
C TRP A 52 10.42 -8.37 -16.12
N GLY A 53 10.34 -8.58 -17.44
CA GLY A 53 9.09 -8.64 -18.18
C GLY A 53 9.11 -7.77 -19.44
N LYS A 54 7.93 -7.54 -20.01
CA LYS A 54 7.76 -6.70 -21.21
C LYS A 54 7.95 -5.20 -20.87
N PRO A 55 8.24 -4.34 -21.86
CA PRO A 55 8.34 -2.89 -21.63
C PRO A 55 7.10 -2.30 -20.94
N ILE A 56 7.31 -1.24 -20.16
CA ILE A 56 6.23 -0.52 -19.47
C ILE A 56 5.34 0.18 -20.49
N ARG A 57 4.03 0.10 -20.26
CA ARG A 57 2.96 0.69 -21.06
C ARG A 57 1.86 1.21 -20.13
N VAL A 58 0.88 1.87 -20.72
CA VAL A 58 -0.37 2.27 -20.07
C VAL A 58 -0.97 1.05 -19.36
N GLY A 59 -1.32 1.19 -18.08
CA GLY A 59 -1.89 0.11 -17.27
C GLY A 59 -0.95 -1.05 -16.93
N THR A 60 0.39 -0.91 -17.01
CA THR A 60 1.29 -1.98 -16.57
C THR A 60 1.14 -2.25 -15.06
N ALA A 61 0.94 -3.51 -14.68
CA ALA A 61 1.04 -3.96 -13.29
C ALA A 61 2.52 -4.21 -12.94
N ILE A 62 3.06 -3.41 -12.04
CA ILE A 62 4.45 -3.48 -11.57
C ILE A 62 4.44 -4.14 -10.19
N GLN A 63 4.85 -5.40 -10.11
CA GLN A 63 4.90 -6.12 -8.84
C GLN A 63 6.30 -5.99 -8.21
N VAL A 64 6.38 -5.37 -7.03
CA VAL A 64 7.65 -5.18 -6.32
C VAL A 64 7.96 -6.43 -5.52
N ILE A 65 9.17 -6.97 -5.70
CA ILE A 65 9.67 -8.15 -5.00
C ILE A 65 10.91 -7.76 -4.20
N PHE A 66 10.77 -7.63 -2.88
CA PHE A 66 11.92 -7.46 -2.00
C PHE A 66 12.60 -8.82 -1.79
N LEU A 67 13.84 -8.99 -2.27
CA LEU A 67 14.58 -10.24 -2.00
C LEU A 67 14.90 -10.42 -0.52
N ASN A 68 14.95 -9.33 0.23
CA ASN A 68 14.85 -9.35 1.69
C ASN A 68 13.45 -8.87 2.10
N SER A 69 12.52 -9.80 2.12
CA SER A 69 11.12 -9.56 2.48
C SER A 69 10.89 -9.24 3.96
N HIS A 70 11.93 -9.36 4.79
CA HIS A 70 11.93 -9.03 6.22
C HIS A 70 12.59 -7.67 6.55
N ALA A 71 13.02 -6.93 5.53
CA ALA A 71 13.59 -5.60 5.70
C ALA A 71 12.61 -4.65 6.40
N THR A 72 13.14 -3.73 7.20
CA THR A 72 12.33 -2.78 7.97
C THR A 72 11.52 -1.85 7.08
N VAL A 73 10.45 -1.26 7.64
CA VAL A 73 9.64 -0.21 6.98
C VAL A 73 10.51 0.90 6.38
N VAL A 74 11.52 1.36 7.12
CA VAL A 74 12.43 2.42 6.67
C VAL A 74 13.28 1.95 5.49
N GLN A 75 13.84 0.74 5.57
CA GLN A 75 14.66 0.18 4.49
C GLN A 75 13.85 -0.01 3.20
N GLN A 76 12.64 -0.59 3.32
CA GLN A 76 11.75 -0.77 2.18
C GLN A 76 11.31 0.57 1.59
N SER A 77 11.03 1.57 2.43
CA SER A 77 10.71 2.93 1.99
C SER A 77 11.82 3.56 1.14
N GLU A 78 13.09 3.43 1.54
CA GLU A 78 14.23 3.92 0.75
C GLU A 78 14.41 3.17 -0.57
N TRP A 79 14.18 1.87 -0.57
CA TRP A 79 14.18 1.06 -1.80
C TRP A 79 13.05 1.44 -2.76
N LEU A 80 11.85 1.66 -2.23
CA LEU A 80 10.71 2.14 -3.02
C LEU A 80 11.00 3.52 -3.60
N LYS A 81 11.63 4.43 -2.86
CA LYS A 81 12.08 5.72 -3.39
C LYS A 81 13.00 5.55 -4.61
N LYS A 82 14.01 4.68 -4.51
CA LYS A 82 14.92 4.36 -5.63
C LYS A 82 14.16 3.80 -6.82
N LEU A 83 13.19 2.91 -6.58
CA LEU A 83 12.34 2.36 -7.64
C LEU A 83 11.50 3.45 -8.32
N LEU A 84 10.87 4.34 -7.55
CA LEU A 84 10.10 5.43 -8.14
C LEU A 84 10.99 6.36 -8.99
N VAL A 85 12.20 6.69 -8.52
CA VAL A 85 13.17 7.47 -9.31
C VAL A 85 13.54 6.77 -10.60
N LEU A 86 13.82 5.46 -10.55
CA LEU A 86 14.09 4.64 -11.75
C LEU A 86 12.89 4.67 -12.71
N LEU A 87 11.68 4.43 -12.21
CA LEU A 87 10.48 4.38 -13.03
C LEU A 87 10.19 5.73 -13.69
N LYS A 88 10.46 6.85 -13.02
CA LYS A 88 10.28 8.21 -13.56
C LYS A 88 11.15 8.49 -14.79
N GLN A 89 12.23 7.75 -15.01
CA GLN A 89 13.08 7.88 -16.20
C GLN A 89 12.38 7.40 -17.49
N ASP A 90 11.39 6.51 -17.38
CA ASP A 90 10.54 6.14 -18.50
C ASP A 90 9.48 7.24 -18.72
N LYS A 91 9.51 7.88 -19.90
CA LYS A 91 8.58 8.96 -20.28
C LYS A 91 7.11 8.57 -20.18
N LYS A 92 6.79 7.27 -20.18
CA LYS A 92 5.42 6.75 -20.04
C LYS A 92 4.94 6.68 -18.58
N VAL A 93 5.84 6.86 -17.60
CA VAL A 93 5.54 6.77 -16.17
C VAL A 93 5.59 8.15 -15.52
N SER A 94 4.71 9.03 -15.98
CA SER A 94 4.55 10.37 -15.39
C SER A 94 3.76 10.34 -14.08
N GLN A 95 2.86 9.37 -13.94
CA GLN A 95 1.97 9.14 -12.81
C GLN A 95 1.79 7.63 -12.56
N ILE A 96 1.49 7.25 -11.32
CA ILE A 96 1.20 5.86 -10.93
C ILE A 96 0.09 5.79 -9.89
N SER A 97 -0.50 4.60 -9.78
CA SER A 97 -1.32 4.19 -8.64
C SER A 97 -0.59 3.11 -7.83
N ILE A 98 -0.85 3.01 -6.53
CA ILE A 98 -0.18 2.05 -5.62
C ILE A 98 -1.22 1.20 -4.90
N ILE A 99 -0.99 -0.10 -4.83
CA ILE A 99 -1.70 -1.04 -3.97
C ILE A 99 -0.68 -1.68 -3.04
N ALA A 100 -0.88 -1.54 -1.73
CA ALA A 100 0.06 -2.02 -0.73
C ALA A 100 -0.64 -2.76 0.40
N HIS A 101 -0.07 -3.89 0.81
CA HIS A 101 -0.62 -4.75 1.86
C HIS A 101 0.24 -4.73 3.11
N SER A 102 -0.40 -4.74 4.28
CA SER A 102 0.23 -4.93 5.59
C SER A 102 1.43 -4.00 5.78
N MET A 103 2.60 -4.52 6.19
CA MET A 103 3.82 -3.72 6.35
C MET A 103 4.21 -2.92 5.10
N GLY A 104 3.95 -3.43 3.90
CA GLY A 104 4.23 -2.72 2.65
C GLY A 104 3.46 -1.40 2.55
N ALA A 105 2.24 -1.34 3.07
CA ALA A 105 1.45 -0.11 3.16
C ALA A 105 2.10 0.91 4.11
N VAL A 106 2.65 0.46 5.24
CA VAL A 106 3.38 1.31 6.17
C VAL A 106 4.69 1.82 5.54
N SER A 107 5.39 1.00 4.75
CA SER A 107 6.57 1.41 3.97
C SER A 107 6.25 2.50 2.95
N VAL A 108 5.11 2.38 2.25
CA VAL A 108 4.61 3.40 1.32
C VAL A 108 4.22 4.69 2.05
N MET A 109 3.55 4.58 3.20
CA MET A 109 3.19 5.74 4.02
C MET A 109 4.44 6.47 4.54
N HIS A 110 5.43 5.72 5.05
CA HIS A 110 6.72 6.28 5.46
C HIS A 110 7.43 6.98 4.29
N LEU A 111 7.39 6.39 3.09
CA LEU A 111 7.94 6.99 1.87
C LEU A 111 7.32 8.36 1.60
N PHE A 112 5.98 8.49 1.65
CA PHE A 112 5.34 9.78 1.38
C PHE A 112 5.79 10.87 2.35
N THR A 113 6.02 10.53 3.62
CA THR A 113 6.56 11.50 4.60
C THR A 113 8.01 11.94 4.30
N ALA A 114 8.73 11.20 3.46
CA ALA A 114 10.12 11.44 3.06
C ALA A 114 10.28 12.08 1.66
N LEU A 115 9.21 12.20 0.87
CA LEU A 115 9.30 12.66 -0.54
C LEU A 115 9.35 14.18 -0.73
N LYS A 116 9.00 15.00 0.28
CA LYS A 116 8.97 16.49 0.29
C LYS A 116 9.00 17.13 -1.12
N ASN A 117 7.85 17.20 -1.79
CA ASN A 117 7.64 17.85 -3.11
C ASN A 117 8.72 17.53 -4.17
N SER A 118 9.17 16.27 -4.22
CA SER A 118 10.20 15.85 -5.17
C SER A 118 9.61 15.55 -6.55
N ASN A 119 9.99 16.35 -7.55
CA ASN A 119 9.73 16.05 -8.97
C ASN A 119 10.54 14.84 -9.49
N LEU A 120 11.40 14.24 -8.66
CA LEU A 120 12.24 13.09 -9.01
C LEU A 120 11.45 11.77 -9.09
N VAL A 121 10.19 11.75 -8.66
CA VAL A 121 9.34 10.55 -8.70
C VAL A 121 8.08 10.78 -9.55
N PRO A 122 7.37 9.73 -10.00
CA PRO A 122 6.09 9.88 -10.67
C PRO A 122 5.05 10.46 -9.71
N ARG A 123 4.08 11.21 -10.25
CA ARG A 123 2.95 11.69 -9.44
C ARG A 123 2.16 10.50 -8.92
N ILE A 124 1.90 10.44 -7.62
CA ILE A 124 1.04 9.41 -7.05
C ILE A 124 -0.40 9.87 -7.15
N LYS A 125 -1.24 9.13 -7.86
CA LYS A 125 -2.64 9.54 -8.13
C LYS A 125 -3.61 8.90 -7.14
N LYS A 126 -3.49 7.59 -6.95
CA LYS A 126 -4.35 6.79 -6.08
C LYS A 126 -3.53 5.80 -5.28
N VAL A 127 -3.91 5.60 -4.03
CA VAL A 127 -3.26 4.64 -3.14
C VAL A 127 -4.33 3.79 -2.47
N VAL A 128 -4.13 2.48 -2.51
CA VAL A 128 -4.96 1.50 -1.84
C VAL A 128 -4.12 0.79 -0.79
N TYR A 129 -4.60 0.83 0.44
CA TYR A 129 -4.01 0.11 1.56
C TYR A 129 -4.90 -1.05 1.97
N LEU A 130 -4.29 -2.21 2.22
CA LEU A 130 -4.97 -3.44 2.63
C LEU A 130 -4.42 -3.88 3.99
N GLY A 131 -5.24 -3.83 5.04
CA GLY A 131 -4.88 -4.34 6.39
C GLY A 131 -3.59 -3.73 6.93
N ALA A 132 -3.44 -2.40 6.82
CA ALA A 132 -2.18 -1.72 7.11
C ALA A 132 -2.01 -1.40 8.61
N PRO A 133 -0.97 -1.92 9.29
CA PRO A 133 -0.75 -1.68 10.72
C PRO A 133 -0.05 -0.34 11.00
N PHE A 134 -0.75 0.79 10.85
CA PHE A 134 -0.12 2.12 10.94
C PHE A 134 0.37 2.49 12.34
N ASN A 135 -0.18 1.89 13.40
CA ASN A 135 0.20 2.16 14.78
C ASN A 135 0.70 0.92 15.53
N ASP A 136 1.23 -0.09 14.84
CA ASP A 136 1.87 -1.22 15.50
C ASP A 136 3.32 -0.87 15.86
N LYS A 137 3.88 -1.49 16.90
CA LYS A 137 5.29 -1.28 17.28
C LYS A 137 6.23 -1.89 16.26
N GLU A 138 5.89 -3.06 15.75
CA GLU A 138 6.67 -3.80 14.75
C GLU A 138 5.80 -4.24 13.58
N PRO A 139 5.43 -3.32 12.65
CA PRO A 139 4.61 -3.64 11.49
C PRO A 139 5.07 -4.90 10.75
N GLY A 140 4.15 -5.85 10.57
CA GLY A 140 4.38 -7.08 9.79
C GLY A 140 5.08 -8.22 10.53
N LYS A 141 5.63 -8.01 11.73
CA LYS A 141 6.11 -9.13 12.56
C LYS A 141 4.93 -9.82 13.23
N ASP A 142 5.00 -11.13 13.33
CA ASP A 142 4.00 -11.91 14.04
C ASP A 142 4.22 -11.76 15.55
N THR A 143 3.47 -10.85 16.17
CA THR A 143 3.45 -10.71 17.63
C THR A 143 2.42 -11.69 18.18
N GLY A 144 2.75 -12.45 19.23
CA GLY A 144 1.84 -13.45 19.83
C GLY A 144 0.53 -12.87 20.38
N LYS A 145 0.36 -11.54 20.39
CA LYS A 145 -0.88 -10.82 20.70
C LYS A 145 -1.03 -9.63 19.76
N ILE A 146 -2.26 -9.37 19.31
CA ILE A 146 -2.62 -8.18 18.55
C ILE A 146 -2.68 -6.98 19.51
N GLU A 147 -2.05 -5.87 19.14
CA GLU A 147 -1.97 -4.69 20.01
C GLU A 147 -3.36 -4.04 20.20
N PRO A 148 -3.82 -3.83 21.45
CA PRO A 148 -5.07 -3.13 21.71
C PRO A 148 -4.86 -1.63 21.50
N ILE A 149 -5.23 -1.16 20.31
CA ILE A 149 -5.14 0.27 19.98
C ILE A 149 -6.38 0.99 20.52
N LEU A 150 -6.20 2.16 21.13
CA LEU A 150 -7.27 2.98 21.68
C LEU A 150 -7.22 4.39 21.10
N PHE A 151 -8.41 4.93 20.83
CA PHE A 151 -8.62 6.31 20.39
C PHE A 151 -9.29 7.09 21.52
N SER A 152 -8.98 8.37 21.61
CA SER A 152 -9.75 9.40 22.31
C SER A 152 -10.33 10.39 21.30
N SER A 153 -11.15 11.33 21.76
CA SER A 153 -11.58 12.48 20.96
C SER A 153 -10.41 13.31 20.43
N ALA A 154 -9.24 13.28 21.09
CA ALA A 154 -8.02 14.00 20.70
C ALA A 154 -7.07 13.20 19.80
N GLY A 155 -7.35 11.92 19.51
CA GLY A 155 -6.50 11.06 18.69
C GLY A 155 -6.05 9.76 19.38
N LEU A 156 -4.98 9.16 18.89
CA LEU A 156 -4.39 7.91 19.44
C LEU A 156 -3.88 8.12 20.87
N LEU A 157 -4.27 7.24 21.80
CA LEU A 157 -3.80 7.29 23.19
C LEU A 157 -2.33 6.86 23.34
N HIS A 158 -1.91 5.86 22.57
CA HIS A 158 -0.56 5.29 22.63
C HIS A 158 0.06 5.21 21.24
N PRO A 159 0.45 6.35 20.64
CA PRO A 159 1.09 6.35 19.33
C PRO A 159 2.50 5.74 19.41
N THR A 160 2.85 4.89 18.45
CA THR A 160 4.18 4.26 18.41
C THR A 160 5.25 5.25 17.93
N LYS A 161 6.53 4.92 18.17
CA LYS A 161 7.66 5.75 17.70
C LYS A 161 7.63 5.96 16.18
N LEU A 162 7.30 4.90 15.43
CA LEU A 162 7.18 4.97 13.98
C LEU A 162 5.99 5.85 13.55
N PHE A 163 4.84 5.69 14.21
CA PHE A 163 3.66 6.54 13.96
C PHE A 163 3.99 8.01 14.20
N LEU A 164 4.59 8.35 15.34
CA LEU A 164 4.98 9.73 15.68
C LEU A 164 5.96 10.31 14.66
N LYS A 165 6.94 9.52 14.20
CA LYS A 165 7.89 9.93 13.16
C LYS A 165 7.17 10.26 11.85
N MET A 166 6.20 9.44 11.43
CA MET A 166 5.39 9.72 10.24
C MET A 166 4.49 10.94 10.46
N LYS A 167 3.83 11.05 11.62
CA LYS A 167 2.95 12.18 11.96
C LYS A 167 3.69 13.51 11.94
N HIS A 168 4.90 13.58 12.51
CA HIS A 168 5.72 14.78 12.49
C HIS A 168 6.03 15.26 11.06
N LYS A 169 6.19 14.34 10.10
CA LYS A 169 6.50 14.63 8.70
C LYS A 169 5.29 14.54 7.76
N SER A 170 4.08 14.44 8.30
CA SER A 170 2.85 14.23 7.52
C SER A 170 2.53 15.37 6.56
N ARG A 171 2.99 16.60 6.83
CA ARG A 171 2.86 17.74 5.90
C ARG A 171 3.57 17.53 4.55
N ASN A 172 4.46 16.54 4.45
CA ASN A 172 5.12 16.20 3.19
C ASN A 172 4.28 15.24 2.32
N ILE A 173 3.19 14.68 2.85
CA ILE A 173 2.33 13.76 2.10
C ILE A 173 1.60 14.57 1.02
N PRO A 174 1.70 14.19 -0.26
CA PRO A 174 1.03 14.95 -1.33
C PRO A 174 -0.50 14.94 -1.16
N VAL A 175 -1.09 16.13 -1.09
CA VAL A 175 -2.54 16.31 -0.86
C VAL A 175 -3.38 15.89 -2.06
N GLU A 176 -2.81 15.79 -3.26
CA GLU A 176 -3.54 15.37 -4.46
C GLU A 176 -3.86 13.86 -4.49
N ILE A 177 -3.25 13.08 -3.60
CA ILE A 177 -3.46 11.63 -3.54
C ILE A 177 -4.87 11.33 -3.08
N ARG A 178 -5.54 10.42 -3.78
CA ARG A 178 -6.78 9.80 -3.33
C ARG A 178 -6.47 8.47 -2.63
N PHE A 179 -6.98 8.29 -1.42
CA PHE A 179 -6.74 7.12 -0.59
C PHE A 179 -7.98 6.24 -0.47
N LEU A 180 -7.78 4.93 -0.62
CA LEU A 180 -8.72 3.89 -0.20
C LEU A 180 -8.05 3.01 0.85
N ASN A 181 -8.62 2.96 2.05
CA ASN A 181 -8.16 2.14 3.16
C ASN A 181 -9.12 0.97 3.36
N ILE A 182 -8.69 -0.23 3.00
CA ILE A 182 -9.45 -1.47 3.14
C ILE A 182 -8.98 -2.19 4.39
N ILE A 183 -9.93 -2.46 5.29
CA ILE A 183 -9.69 -3.00 6.61
C ILE A 183 -10.46 -4.31 6.74
N GLY A 184 -9.79 -5.36 7.21
CA GLY A 184 -10.42 -6.63 7.53
C GLY A 184 -10.92 -6.68 8.96
N ASN A 185 -12.00 -7.40 9.19
CA ASN A 185 -12.59 -7.59 10.50
C ASN A 185 -13.20 -9.00 10.61
N THR A 186 -12.49 -9.90 11.29
CA THR A 186 -12.86 -11.31 11.43
C THR A 186 -13.60 -11.64 12.73
N ASP A 187 -13.50 -10.78 13.75
CA ASP A 187 -13.85 -11.10 15.14
C ASP A 187 -14.60 -9.96 15.85
N ASN A 188 -15.78 -9.59 15.32
CA ASN A 188 -16.70 -8.62 15.93
C ASN A 188 -16.12 -7.22 16.18
N GLY A 189 -15.19 -6.77 15.34
CA GLY A 189 -14.69 -5.38 15.34
C GLY A 189 -13.26 -5.22 15.86
N PHE A 190 -12.57 -6.30 16.21
CA PHE A 190 -11.24 -6.19 16.81
C PHE A 190 -10.11 -6.18 15.77
N SER A 191 -10.07 -7.16 14.84
CA SER A 191 -8.94 -7.37 13.96
C SER A 191 -9.25 -8.18 12.70
N ASP A 192 -8.29 -8.23 11.77
CA ASP A 192 -8.30 -9.19 10.64
C ASP A 192 -7.57 -10.52 10.96
N GLY A 193 -7.31 -10.79 12.25
CA GLY A 193 -6.53 -11.91 12.74
C GLY A 193 -5.02 -11.65 12.83
N LYS A 194 -4.52 -10.51 12.33
CA LYS A 194 -3.12 -10.06 12.51
C LYS A 194 -3.01 -8.58 12.89
N VAL A 195 -3.84 -7.73 12.32
CA VAL A 195 -3.82 -6.28 12.50
C VAL A 195 -5.15 -5.83 13.09
N SER A 196 -5.10 -5.01 14.13
CA SER A 196 -6.33 -4.47 14.71
C SER A 196 -6.99 -3.46 13.75
N VAL A 197 -8.32 -3.46 13.73
CA VAL A 197 -9.12 -2.48 12.95
C VAL A 197 -8.66 -1.06 13.26
N LYS A 198 -8.45 -0.76 14.54
CA LYS A 198 -8.00 0.56 15.01
C LYS A 198 -6.58 0.92 14.56
N SER A 199 -5.65 -0.05 14.46
CA SER A 199 -4.33 0.24 13.87
C SER A 199 -4.46 0.65 12.40
N ALA A 200 -5.33 -0.02 11.63
CA ALA A 200 -5.59 0.36 10.24
C ALA A 200 -6.31 1.70 10.09
N GLN A 201 -7.25 2.01 11.01
CA GLN A 201 -7.95 3.29 11.04
C GLN A 201 -7.05 4.47 11.42
N ALA A 202 -5.91 4.23 12.06
CA ALA A 202 -4.96 5.27 12.48
C ALA A 202 -4.41 6.10 11.30
N LEU A 203 -4.56 5.64 10.06
CA LEU A 203 -4.25 6.42 8.86
C LEU A 203 -4.89 7.81 8.85
N ARG A 204 -6.14 7.93 9.33
CA ARG A 204 -6.86 9.22 9.37
C ARG A 204 -6.09 10.31 10.09
N PHE A 205 -5.28 9.92 11.09
CA PHE A 205 -4.47 10.85 11.86
C PHE A 205 -3.14 11.19 11.17
N LEU A 206 -2.69 10.41 10.19
CA LEU A 206 -1.49 10.71 9.40
C LEU A 206 -1.79 11.61 8.20
N LEU A 207 -3.02 11.55 7.68
CA LEU A 207 -3.46 12.40 6.58
C LEU A 207 -3.78 13.81 7.10
N GLN A 208 -3.48 14.83 6.29
CA GLN A 208 -3.78 16.22 6.61
C GLN A 208 -5.13 16.61 5.99
N ASP A 209 -5.13 16.91 4.69
CA ASP A 209 -6.32 17.19 3.90
C ASP A 209 -6.16 16.55 2.52
N PRO A 210 -6.31 15.21 2.43
CA PRO A 210 -6.15 14.51 1.17
C PRO A 210 -7.33 14.82 0.25
N LYS A 211 -7.09 14.85 -1.07
CA LYS A 211 -8.12 15.04 -2.10
C LYS A 211 -9.31 14.10 -1.94
N GLN A 212 -9.06 12.89 -1.45
CA GLN A 212 -10.09 11.94 -1.05
C GLN A 212 -9.52 10.95 -0.04
N TYR A 213 -10.29 10.64 1.00
CA TYR A 213 -10.04 9.52 1.90
C TYR A 213 -11.32 8.68 2.04
N LYS A 214 -11.25 7.42 1.62
CA LYS A 214 -12.34 6.44 1.78
C LYS A 214 -11.85 5.28 2.64
N GLU A 215 -12.65 4.90 3.63
CA GLU A 215 -12.43 3.73 4.47
C GLU A 215 -13.51 2.68 4.15
N VAL A 216 -13.12 1.42 4.00
CA VAL A 216 -14.05 0.30 3.79
C VAL A 216 -13.64 -0.85 4.72
N VAL A 217 -14.55 -1.24 5.61
CA VAL A 217 -14.36 -2.37 6.50
C VAL A 217 -15.10 -3.58 5.91
N PHE A 218 -14.36 -4.64 5.60
CA PHE A 218 -14.92 -5.93 5.24
C PHE A 218 -15.04 -6.75 6.52
N SER A 219 -16.24 -7.24 6.82
CA SER A 219 -16.54 -8.01 8.03
C SER A 219 -16.86 -9.46 7.71
N GLY A 220 -16.56 -10.35 8.67
CA GLY A 220 -16.89 -11.78 8.60
C GLY A 220 -15.64 -12.66 8.45
N ARG A 221 -15.85 -13.98 8.50
CA ARG A 221 -14.78 -14.99 8.53
C ARG A 221 -13.83 -14.92 7.33
N GLU A 222 -14.30 -14.36 6.21
CA GLU A 222 -13.53 -14.24 4.97
C GLU A 222 -12.69 -12.96 4.88
N ALA A 223 -12.81 -12.04 5.85
CA ALA A 223 -12.08 -10.78 5.89
C ALA A 223 -10.73 -10.88 6.63
N THR A 224 -10.08 -12.05 6.56
CA THR A 224 -8.78 -12.30 7.20
C THR A 224 -7.66 -11.49 6.55
N HIS A 225 -6.58 -11.25 7.29
CA HIS A 225 -5.41 -10.48 6.85
C HIS A 225 -4.88 -10.90 5.47
N ARG A 226 -4.84 -12.22 5.21
CA ARG A 226 -4.42 -12.79 3.92
C ARG A 226 -5.49 -12.60 2.85
N ARG A 227 -6.76 -12.78 3.18
CA ARG A 227 -7.85 -12.71 2.19
C ARG A 227 -8.11 -11.30 1.68
N LEU A 228 -7.61 -10.27 2.36
CA LEU A 228 -7.64 -8.89 1.87
C LEU A 228 -6.98 -8.71 0.49
N HIS A 229 -6.03 -9.56 0.11
CA HIS A 229 -5.42 -9.55 -1.22
C HIS A 229 -5.76 -10.79 -2.06
N GLU A 230 -6.79 -11.54 -1.68
CA GLU A 230 -7.25 -12.75 -2.39
C GLU A 230 -8.76 -12.77 -2.70
N SER A 231 -9.55 -11.90 -2.07
CA SER A 231 -11.01 -11.82 -2.25
C SER A 231 -11.42 -11.06 -3.52
N GLN A 232 -12.30 -11.67 -4.32
CA GLN A 232 -12.81 -11.05 -5.54
C GLN A 232 -13.66 -9.80 -5.25
N GLU A 233 -14.45 -9.79 -4.18
CA GLU A 233 -15.24 -8.62 -3.77
C GLU A 233 -14.36 -7.41 -3.45
N ILE A 234 -13.22 -7.67 -2.79
CA ILE A 234 -12.22 -6.65 -2.53
C ILE A 234 -11.59 -6.16 -3.83
N PHE A 235 -11.28 -7.07 -4.76
CA PHE A 235 -10.71 -6.67 -6.04
C PHE A 235 -11.66 -5.80 -6.87
N GLU A 236 -12.95 -6.11 -6.84
CA GLU A 236 -14.01 -5.29 -7.45
C GLU A 236 -14.09 -3.89 -6.83
N THR A 237 -14.01 -3.82 -5.50
CA THR A 237 -13.96 -2.53 -4.77
C THR A 237 -12.76 -1.69 -5.19
N ILE A 238 -11.58 -2.33 -5.31
CA ILE A 238 -10.35 -1.68 -5.77
C ILE A 238 -10.48 -1.22 -7.23
N LYS A 239 -11.01 -2.08 -8.12
CA LYS A 239 -11.28 -1.75 -9.52
C LYS A 239 -12.12 -0.48 -9.63
N ASN A 240 -13.23 -0.43 -8.91
CA ASN A 240 -14.15 0.71 -8.94
C ASN A 240 -13.49 2.00 -8.43
N PHE A 241 -12.69 1.89 -7.37
CA PHE A 241 -11.92 3.03 -6.88
C PHE A 241 -10.87 3.51 -7.90
N LEU A 242 -10.11 2.60 -8.51
CA LEU A 242 -9.12 2.93 -9.53
C LEU A 242 -9.75 3.51 -10.81
N ALA A 243 -10.98 3.11 -11.15
CA ALA A 243 -11.73 3.66 -12.28
C ALA A 243 -12.44 4.99 -11.99
N SER A 244 -12.53 5.45 -10.73
CA SER A 244 -13.23 6.71 -10.37
C SER A 244 -12.55 8.00 -10.85
#